data_AF-A0A0U1L7D8-F1
#
_entry.id   AF-A0A0U1L7D8-F1
#
_cell.length_a   1.000
_cell.length_b   1.000
_cell.length_c   1.000
_cell.angle_alpha   90.00
_cell.angle_beta   90.00
_cell.angle_gamma   90.00
#
_symmetry.space_group_name_H-M   'P 1'
#
loop_
_entity.id
_entity.type
_entity.pdbx_description
1 polymer ?
#
loop_
_entity_poly.entity_id
_entity_poly.type
_entity_poly.pdbx_seq_one_letter_code
_entity_poly.pdbx_strand_id
1 'polypeptide(L)'
;MKKYRLICLAMIIGFVAYSMFVFQSAVTPYVTFAQAKSAKSAVQVKGTMGAGKVMQAEDGKSTQFVLRDDIGEEVTVVYRGVKPEGLEQATGIVAIGKVVNGQFLADKLLVKCPSKYQGSVNQ
;
A
#
# COMPACT_ATOMS: atom_id res chain seq x y z
N MET A 1 27.77 -41.08 11.20
CA MET A 1 26.31 -41.03 11.01
C MET A 1 25.60 -39.96 11.87
N LYS A 2 25.71 -39.96 13.21
CA LYS A 2 25.02 -38.98 14.10
C LYS A 2 25.43 -37.50 13.88
N LYS A 3 26.74 -37.24 13.69
CA LYS A 3 27.28 -35.90 13.42
C LYS A 3 26.72 -35.24 12.15
N TYR A 4 26.52 -36.01 11.09
CA TYR A 4 25.90 -35.52 9.85
C TYR A 4 24.41 -35.21 10.02
N ARG A 5 23.67 -35.99 10.82
CA ARG A 5 22.27 -35.66 11.16
C ARG A 5 22.16 -34.36 11.96
N LEU A 6 23.10 -34.13 12.89
CA LEU A 6 23.14 -32.91 13.69
C LEU A 6 23.43 -31.68 12.82
N ILE A 7 24.35 -31.80 11.86
CA ILE A 7 24.68 -30.74 10.89
C ILE A 7 23.47 -30.46 9.99
N CYS A 8 22.80 -31.48 9.46
CA CYS A 8 21.59 -31.28 8.66
C CYS A 8 20.47 -30.62 9.48
N LEU A 9 20.27 -31.02 10.73
CA LEU A 9 19.26 -30.42 11.61
C LEU A 9 19.58 -28.94 11.89
N ALA A 10 20.83 -28.62 12.18
CA ALA A 10 21.27 -27.23 12.38
C ALA A 10 21.08 -26.38 11.12
N MET A 11 21.36 -26.94 9.94
CA MET A 11 21.13 -26.27 8.65
C MET A 11 19.64 -26.01 8.39
N ILE A 12 18.76 -26.97 8.71
CA ILE A 12 17.30 -26.80 8.59
C ILE A 12 16.81 -25.69 9.53
N ILE A 13 17.25 -25.70 10.80
CA ILE A 13 16.85 -24.67 11.76
C ILE A 13 17.35 -23.28 11.32
N GLY A 14 18.59 -23.18 10.84
CA GLY A 14 19.14 -21.94 10.29
C GLY A 14 18.35 -21.43 9.09
N PHE A 15 17.97 -22.33 8.17
CA PHE A 15 17.16 -21.98 7.01
C PHE A 15 15.75 -21.51 7.38
N VAL A 16 15.09 -22.17 8.36
CA VAL A 16 13.77 -21.76 8.84
C VAL A 16 13.83 -20.39 9.53
N ALA A 17 14.82 -20.16 10.38
CA ALA A 17 15.00 -18.87 11.04
C ALA A 17 15.26 -17.73 10.02
N TYR A 18 16.12 -17.98 9.03
CA TYR A 18 16.38 -17.02 7.96
C TYR A 18 15.13 -16.75 7.11
N SER A 19 14.38 -17.79 6.77
CA SER A 19 13.13 -17.68 6.01
C SER A 19 12.07 -16.88 6.77
N MET A 20 11.90 -17.09 8.08
CA MET A 20 10.99 -16.31 8.92
C MET A 20 11.39 -14.82 8.98
N PHE A 21 12.69 -14.54 9.07
CA PHE A 21 13.19 -13.16 9.09
C PHE A 21 12.92 -12.42 7.77
N VAL A 22 13.16 -13.10 6.64
CA VAL A 22 12.87 -12.55 5.30
C VAL A 22 11.36 -12.38 5.09
N PHE A 23 10.55 -13.34 5.53
CA PHE A 23 9.10 -13.28 5.35
C PHE A 23 8.46 -12.09 6.07
N GLN A 24 8.89 -11.78 7.30
CA GLN A 24 8.40 -10.59 8.01
C GLN A 24 8.71 -9.28 7.30
N SER A 25 9.79 -9.24 6.50
CA SER A 25 10.17 -8.05 5.73
C SER A 25 9.41 -7.94 4.40
N ALA A 26 8.83 -9.04 3.90
CA ALA A 26 8.20 -9.10 2.58
C ALA A 26 6.70 -8.79 2.58
N VAL A 27 6.04 -8.85 3.74
CA VAL A 27 4.60 -8.58 3.83
C VAL A 27 4.37 -7.08 3.95
N THR A 28 3.64 -6.50 3.00
CA THR A 28 3.14 -5.11 3.07
C THR A 28 1.73 -5.12 3.66
N PRO A 29 1.56 -4.90 4.99
CA PRO A 29 0.26 -5.00 5.62
C PRO A 29 -0.69 -3.90 5.13
N TYR A 30 -1.99 -4.21 5.18
CA TYR A 30 -3.04 -3.21 5.09
C TYR A 30 -3.18 -2.53 6.43
N VAL A 31 -3.00 -1.21 6.46
CA VAL A 31 -3.00 -0.43 7.70
C VAL A 31 -3.81 0.83 7.50
N THR A 32 -4.29 1.41 8.61
CA THR A 32 -4.92 2.73 8.61
C THR A 32 -3.88 3.82 8.42
N PHE A 33 -4.30 5.04 8.07
CA PHE A 33 -3.37 6.16 7.93
C PHE A 33 -2.59 6.45 9.21
N ALA A 34 -3.22 6.35 10.38
CA ALA A 34 -2.55 6.50 11.67
C ALA A 34 -1.42 5.48 11.88
N GLN A 35 -1.63 4.23 11.48
CA GLN A 35 -0.61 3.19 11.53
C GLN A 35 0.47 3.37 10.45
N ALA A 36 0.09 3.86 9.26
CA ALA A 36 1.02 4.16 8.18
C ALA A 36 2.05 5.24 8.56
N LYS A 37 1.66 6.24 9.37
CA LYS A 37 2.56 7.28 9.88
C LYS A 37 3.68 6.72 10.77
N SER A 38 3.39 5.65 11.50
CA SER A 38 4.35 4.98 12.40
C SER A 38 5.12 3.85 11.71
N ALA A 39 4.72 3.45 10.50
CA ALA A 39 5.35 2.38 9.76
C ALA A 39 6.64 2.85 9.09
N LYS A 40 7.74 2.11 9.29
CA LYS A 40 9.03 2.33 8.60
C LYS A 40 9.11 1.64 7.23
N SER A 41 8.17 0.74 6.95
CA SER A 41 8.14 -0.10 5.74
C SER A 41 7.02 0.33 4.80
N ALA A 42 7.03 -0.16 3.57
CA ALA A 42 5.93 0.07 2.65
C ALA A 42 4.64 -0.58 3.19
N VAL A 43 3.56 0.19 3.18
CA VAL A 43 2.25 -0.22 3.66
C VAL A 43 1.18 0.07 2.62
N GLN A 44 0.07 -0.65 2.73
CA GLN A 44 -1.09 -0.46 1.86
C GLN A 44 -2.17 0.27 2.64
N VAL A 45 -2.57 1.43 2.15
CA VAL A 45 -3.65 2.22 2.74
C VAL A 45 -4.82 2.25 1.77
N LYS A 46 -6.02 1.96 2.27
CA LYS A 46 -7.26 2.01 1.49
C LYS A 46 -8.01 3.30 1.85
N GLY A 47 -8.69 3.86 0.88
CA GLY A 47 -9.55 5.01 1.11
C GLY A 47 -10.37 5.36 -0.12
N THR A 48 -11.15 6.42 0.01
CA THR A 48 -11.89 7.06 -1.07
C THR A 48 -11.28 8.42 -1.36
N MET A 49 -11.67 9.03 -2.48
CA MET A 49 -11.23 10.36 -2.83
C MET A 49 -11.79 11.36 -1.81
N GLY A 50 -10.90 12.08 -1.11
CA GLY A 50 -11.28 13.08 -0.11
C GLY A 50 -11.79 14.37 -0.75
N ALA A 51 -12.12 15.36 0.09
CA ALA A 51 -12.53 16.67 -0.39
C ALA A 51 -11.33 17.39 -1.03
N GLY A 52 -11.35 17.54 -2.36
CA GLY A 52 -10.28 18.22 -3.08
C GLY A 52 -10.17 17.78 -4.53
N LYS A 53 -9.37 18.52 -5.31
CA LYS A 53 -9.01 18.14 -6.68
C LYS A 53 -7.68 17.40 -6.68
N VAL A 54 -7.52 16.51 -7.65
CA VAL A 54 -6.21 15.92 -7.95
C VAL A 54 -5.33 17.02 -8.54
N MET A 55 -4.19 17.30 -7.91
CA MET A 55 -3.25 18.34 -8.33
C MET A 55 -1.94 17.70 -8.79
N GLN A 56 -1.20 18.37 -9.66
CA GLN A 56 0.22 18.06 -9.82
C GLN A 56 0.99 18.55 -8.60
N ALA A 57 1.91 17.73 -8.11
CA ALA A 57 2.88 18.15 -7.10
C ALA A 57 3.89 19.14 -7.70
N GLU A 58 4.59 19.89 -6.87
CA GLU A 58 5.55 20.93 -7.28
C GLU A 58 6.70 20.41 -8.17
N ASP A 59 7.03 19.12 -8.09
CA ASP A 59 8.04 18.46 -8.93
C ASP A 59 7.56 18.21 -10.39
N GLY A 60 6.29 18.52 -10.72
CA GLY A 60 5.70 18.40 -12.06
C GLY A 60 5.55 16.97 -12.60
N LYS A 61 6.12 15.98 -11.92
CA LYS A 61 6.10 14.55 -12.28
C LYS A 61 5.23 13.70 -11.36
N SER A 62 4.89 14.23 -10.20
CA SER A 62 4.09 13.52 -9.19
C SER A 62 2.70 14.12 -9.11
N THR A 63 1.73 13.30 -8.71
CA THR A 63 0.34 13.71 -8.54
C THR A 63 0.01 13.70 -7.05
N GLN A 64 -0.53 14.79 -6.54
CA GLN A 64 -0.95 14.95 -5.16
C GLN A 64 -2.47 14.96 -5.04
N PHE A 65 -3.00 14.22 -4.07
CA PHE A 65 -4.43 14.16 -3.79
C PHE A 65 -4.69 13.78 -2.34
N VAL A 66 -5.91 14.02 -1.87
CA VAL A 66 -6.33 13.68 -0.51
C VAL A 66 -7.08 12.36 -0.55
N LEU A 67 -6.66 11.42 0.30
CA LEU A 67 -7.36 10.17 0.53
C LEU A 67 -8.10 10.25 1.87
N ARG A 68 -9.35 9.80 1.89
CA ARG A 68 -10.17 9.70 3.10
C ARG A 68 -10.43 8.23 3.44
N ASP A 69 -10.21 7.84 4.70
CA ASP A 69 -10.52 6.48 5.17
C ASP A 69 -11.99 6.40 5.61
N ASP A 70 -12.46 5.19 5.89
CA ASP A 70 -13.81 4.90 6.37
C ASP A 70 -14.13 5.61 7.71
N ILE A 71 -13.11 5.81 8.54
CA ILE A 71 -13.19 6.52 9.82
C ILE A 71 -13.18 8.06 9.68
N GLY A 72 -13.12 8.59 8.44
CA GLY A 72 -13.11 10.02 8.17
C GLY A 72 -11.75 10.72 8.33
N GLU A 73 -10.68 9.99 8.63
CA GLU A 73 -9.32 10.56 8.63
C GLU A 73 -8.87 10.83 7.19
N GLU A 74 -8.26 11.99 6.96
CA GLU A 74 -7.73 12.40 5.67
C GLU A 74 -6.21 12.41 5.68
N VAL A 75 -5.61 11.92 4.59
CA VAL A 75 -4.17 11.95 4.38
C VAL A 75 -3.84 12.49 3.00
N THR A 76 -2.78 13.29 2.93
CA THR A 76 -2.23 13.73 1.65
C THR A 76 -1.34 12.64 1.08
N VAL A 77 -1.71 12.15 -0.10
CA VAL A 77 -0.97 11.15 -0.88
C VAL A 77 -0.27 11.83 -2.05
N VAL A 78 1.02 11.57 -2.20
CA VAL A 78 1.84 12.00 -3.34
C VAL A 78 2.27 10.77 -4.12
N TYR A 79 1.71 10.61 -5.31
CA TYR A 79 1.95 9.48 -6.19
C TYR A 79 2.98 9.82 -7.26
N ARG A 80 4.08 9.05 -7.33
CA ARG A 80 5.23 9.26 -8.22
C ARG A 80 5.11 8.55 -9.57
N GLY A 81 3.90 8.40 -10.10
CA GLY A 81 3.66 7.70 -11.35
C GLY A 81 2.66 8.43 -12.25
N VAL A 82 2.39 7.82 -13.40
CA VAL A 82 1.36 8.30 -14.33
C VAL A 82 -0.01 8.17 -13.66
N LYS A 83 -0.72 9.30 -13.49
CA LYS A 83 -2.07 9.33 -12.92
C LYS A 83 -2.97 8.31 -13.65
N PRO A 84 -3.56 7.33 -12.95
CA PRO A 84 -4.51 6.42 -13.56
C PRO A 84 -5.78 7.15 -14.01
N GLU A 85 -6.31 6.74 -15.15
CA GLU A 85 -7.59 7.25 -15.66
C GLU A 85 -8.71 6.93 -14.66
N GLY A 86 -9.57 7.91 -14.37
CA GLY A 86 -10.69 7.72 -13.45
C GLY A 86 -10.36 7.78 -11.95
N LEU A 87 -9.16 8.23 -11.55
CA LEU A 87 -8.83 8.44 -10.12
C LEU A 87 -9.88 9.30 -9.39
N GLU A 88 -10.45 10.30 -10.07
CA GLU A 88 -11.47 11.21 -9.53
C GLU A 88 -12.86 10.58 -9.42
N GLN A 89 -13.14 9.52 -10.18
CA GLN A 89 -14.42 8.81 -10.22
C GLN A 89 -14.35 7.43 -9.53
N ALA A 90 -13.25 7.17 -8.84
CA ALA A 90 -12.98 5.92 -8.17
C ALA A 90 -13.90 5.72 -6.96
N THR A 91 -14.52 4.54 -6.86
CA THR A 91 -15.29 4.17 -5.66
C THR A 91 -14.39 3.66 -4.53
N GLY A 92 -13.16 3.29 -4.85
CA GLY A 92 -12.15 2.90 -3.87
C GLY A 92 -10.75 3.00 -4.44
N ILE A 93 -9.83 3.48 -3.63
CA ILE A 93 -8.43 3.73 -3.99
C ILE A 93 -7.56 3.02 -2.96
N VAL A 94 -6.56 2.27 -3.43
CA VAL A 94 -5.54 1.67 -2.57
C VAL A 94 -4.19 2.24 -2.98
N ALA A 95 -3.58 2.98 -2.06
CA ALA A 95 -2.25 3.54 -2.24
C ALA A 95 -1.23 2.65 -1.51
N ILE A 96 -0.14 2.30 -2.19
CA ILE A 96 0.94 1.48 -1.66
C ILE A 96 2.20 2.32 -1.64
N GLY A 97 2.77 2.49 -0.45
CA GLY A 97 3.84 3.44 -0.26
C GLY A 97 4.28 3.56 1.19
N LYS A 98 4.96 4.67 1.49
CA LYS A 98 5.51 4.95 2.82
C LYS A 98 5.34 6.41 3.18
N VAL A 99 5.24 6.69 4.48
CA VAL A 99 5.19 8.07 4.96
C VAL A 99 6.61 8.63 5.04
N VAL A 100 6.83 9.79 4.42
CA VAL A 100 8.09 10.54 4.45
C VAL A 100 7.76 12.00 4.71
N ASN A 101 8.35 12.60 5.74
CA ASN A 101 8.11 14.00 6.13
C ASN A 101 6.61 14.34 6.33
N GLY A 102 5.83 13.40 6.86
CA GLY A 102 4.39 13.58 7.11
C GLY A 102 3.50 13.45 5.87
N GLN A 103 4.05 13.19 4.69
CA GLN A 103 3.29 12.93 3.46
C GLN A 103 3.38 11.46 3.08
N PHE A 104 2.28 10.89 2.57
CA PHE A 104 2.27 9.51 2.12
C PHE A 104 2.78 9.45 0.66
N LEU A 105 4.03 9.02 0.47
CA LEU A 105 4.60 8.80 -0.85
C LEU A 105 4.14 7.44 -1.37
N ALA A 106 3.26 7.45 -2.36
CA ALA A 106 2.77 6.26 -3.03
C ALA A 106 3.66 5.92 -4.24
N ASP A 107 4.17 4.69 -4.26
CA ASP A 107 4.90 4.11 -5.39
C ASP A 107 3.94 3.37 -6.35
N LYS A 108 2.83 2.83 -5.82
CA LYS A 108 1.77 2.19 -6.62
C LYS A 108 0.40 2.68 -6.18
N LEU A 109 -0.49 2.80 -7.15
CA LEU A 109 -1.87 3.21 -6.94
C LEU A 109 -2.80 2.23 -7.65
N LEU A 110 -3.76 1.67 -6.92
CA LEU A 110 -4.80 0.79 -7.45
C LEU A 110 -6.14 1.50 -7.31
N VAL A 111 -6.83 1.66 -8.43
CA VAL A 111 -8.11 2.35 -8.51
C VAL A 111 -9.20 1.34 -8.85
N LYS A 112 -10.25 1.28 -8.03
CA LYS A 112 -11.45 0.51 -8.35
C LYS A 112 -12.40 1.39 -9.15
N CYS A 113 -12.57 1.05 -10.42
CA CYS A 113 -13.58 1.70 -11.28
C CYS A 113 -14.97 1.11 -11.00
N PRO A 114 -16.03 1.94 -10.98
CA PRO A 114 -17.40 1.49 -10.74
C PRO A 114 -17.95 0.55 -11.84
N SER A 115 -17.40 0.59 -13.06
CA SER A 115 -17.96 -0.13 -14.22
C SER A 115 -17.89 -1.66 -14.11
N LYS A 116 -16.92 -2.23 -13.37
CA LYS A 116 -16.76 -3.70 -13.27
C LYS A 116 -17.84 -4.40 -12.44
N TYR A 117 -18.61 -3.67 -11.63
CA TYR A 117 -19.67 -4.23 -10.79
C TYR A 117 -21.09 -3.82 -11.20
N GLN A 118 -21.24 -2.94 -12.19
CA GLN A 118 -22.56 -2.57 -12.74
C GLN A 118 -23.08 -3.58 -13.78
N GLY A 119 -22.35 -4.66 -14.06
CA GLY A 119 -22.69 -5.65 -15.08
C GLY A 119 -23.49 -6.87 -14.61
N SER A 120 -23.95 -6.96 -13.35
CA SER A 120 -24.72 -8.12 -12.88
C SER A 120 -25.67 -7.77 -11.72
N VAL A 121 -26.58 -6.83 -11.96
CA VAL A 121 -27.88 -6.81 -11.27
C VAL A 121 -28.92 -6.47 -12.34
N ASN A 122 -29.27 -7.46 -13.15
CA ASN A 122 -30.46 -7.40 -13.99
C ASN A 122 -31.26 -8.68 -13.74
N GLN A 123 -32.40 -8.46 -13.07
CA GLN A 123 -33.60 -9.28 -12.89
C GLN A 123 -33.47 -10.71 -12.34
#